data_AF-A0A497L1I2-F1
#
_entry.id   AF-A0A497L1I2-F1
#
_cell.length_a   1.000
_cell.length_b   1.000
_cell.length_c   1.000
_cell.angle_alpha   90.00
_cell.angle_beta   90.00
_cell.angle_gamma   90.00
#
_symmetry.space_group_name_H-M   'P 1'
#
loop_
_entity.id
_entity.type
_entity.pdbx_description
1 polymer ?
#
loop_
_entity_poly.entity_id
_entity_poly.type
_entity_poly.pdbx_seq_one_letter_code
_entity_poly.pdbx_strand_id
1 'polypeptide(L)'
;MPPSARRLRGTEPPYTLVSSVNQNWIQRSENTLKRLRRLIETPDQDRLDLVRVMRFAFGALGQSLAGWMQWINSPEIMSTFTRDELEEMAKTIAGMVEQFIEYDIKITEEGMRKGLAKQRAAREGIRFVI
;
A
#
# COMPACT_ATOMS: atom_id res chain seq x y z
N MET A 1 -14.10 4.36 63.85
CA MET A 1 -14.47 3.06 63.26
C MET A 1 -15.10 3.33 61.89
N PRO A 2 -14.62 2.70 60.79
CA PRO A 2 -14.86 3.08 59.38
C PRO A 2 -16.04 2.28 58.74
N PRO A 3 -16.40 2.41 57.44
CA PRO A 3 -15.62 1.92 56.28
C PRO A 3 -15.57 2.89 55.06
N SER A 4 -14.41 3.18 54.46
CA SER A 4 -13.82 2.49 53.29
C SER A 4 -14.62 2.56 51.98
N ALA A 5 -14.23 3.43 51.04
CA ALA A 5 -14.58 3.26 49.63
C ALA A 5 -13.57 3.89 48.64
N ARG A 6 -12.77 3.00 48.05
CA ARG A 6 -12.38 2.95 46.63
C ARG A 6 -11.54 4.11 46.05
N ARG A 7 -10.22 3.84 45.96
CA ARG A 7 -9.27 4.47 45.03
C ARG A 7 -9.88 4.57 43.63
N LEU A 8 -10.09 5.80 43.15
CA LEU A 8 -10.32 6.08 41.74
C LEU A 8 -9.04 5.71 40.98
N ARG A 9 -9.10 4.64 40.19
CA ARG A 9 -8.08 4.33 39.19
C ARG A 9 -8.05 5.50 38.22
N GLY A 10 -6.91 6.16 38.12
CA GLY A 10 -6.67 7.17 37.09
C GLY A 10 -6.97 6.56 35.73
N THR A 11 -7.94 7.15 35.04
CA THR A 11 -8.10 6.98 33.61
C THR A 11 -6.89 7.64 32.97
N GLU A 12 -5.98 6.85 32.41
CA GLU A 12 -4.90 7.43 31.59
C GLU A 12 -5.52 8.22 30.43
N PRO A 13 -4.97 9.40 30.09
CA PRO A 13 -5.48 10.21 29.01
C PRO A 13 -5.32 9.46 27.67
N PRO A 14 -6.27 9.61 26.71
CA PRO A 14 -6.31 8.84 25.47
C PRO A 14 -5.07 9.00 24.57
N TYR A 15 -4.22 10.00 24.83
CA TYR A 15 -2.98 10.24 24.10
C TYR A 15 -1.89 9.17 24.32
N THR A 16 -1.88 8.41 25.44
CA THR A 16 -0.87 7.37 25.68
C THR A 16 -1.08 6.08 24.87
N LEU A 17 -2.31 5.81 24.41
CA LEU A 17 -2.59 4.66 23.54
C LEU A 17 -2.18 4.91 22.08
N VAL A 18 -2.20 6.17 21.64
CA VAL A 18 -1.79 6.57 20.28
C VAL A 18 -0.28 6.41 20.07
N SER A 19 0.53 6.57 21.12
CA SER A 19 2.00 6.54 20.99
C SER A 19 2.57 5.13 20.76
N SER A 20 2.05 4.11 21.44
CA SER A 20 2.57 2.73 21.33
C SER A 20 2.11 2.02 20.04
N VAL A 21 0.88 2.29 19.57
CA VAL A 21 0.35 1.74 18.32
C VAL A 21 1.03 2.40 17.10
N ASN A 22 1.30 3.70 17.15
CA ASN A 22 1.97 4.42 16.06
C ASN A 22 3.48 4.12 15.94
N GLN A 23 4.20 3.93 17.06
CA GLN A 23 5.61 3.52 17.00
C GLN A 23 5.77 2.13 16.37
N ASN A 24 4.85 1.20 16.65
CA ASN A 24 4.80 -0.11 16.01
C ASN A 24 4.52 0.00 14.50
N TRP A 25 3.70 0.97 14.09
CA TRP A 25 3.38 1.22 12.68
C TRP A 25 4.58 1.73 11.87
N ILE A 26 5.31 2.72 12.40
CA ILE A 26 6.51 3.27 11.74
C ILE A 26 7.55 2.17 11.57
N GLN A 27 7.87 1.45 12.65
CA GLN A 27 8.86 0.37 12.61
C GLN A 27 8.48 -0.73 11.62
N ARG A 28 7.19 -1.09 11.56
CA ARG A 28 6.66 -2.05 10.59
C ARG A 28 6.81 -1.54 9.16
N SER A 29 6.49 -0.27 8.91
CA SER A 29 6.59 0.35 7.59
C SER A 29 8.03 0.39 7.09
N GLU A 30 8.98 0.75 7.97
CA GLU A 30 10.42 0.71 7.68
C GLU A 30 10.90 -0.71 7.35
N ASN A 31 10.47 -1.71 8.11
CA ASN A 31 10.80 -3.10 7.85
C ASN A 31 10.24 -3.59 6.51
N THR A 32 9.01 -3.20 6.17
CA THR A 32 8.41 -3.47 4.87
C THR A 32 9.20 -2.82 3.75
N LEU A 33 9.59 -1.55 3.90
CA LEU A 33 10.40 -0.83 2.91
C LEU A 33 11.78 -1.47 2.71
N LYS A 34 12.46 -1.85 3.81
CA LYS A 34 13.74 -2.56 3.76
C LYS A 34 13.62 -3.89 3.03
N ARG A 35 12.53 -4.63 3.26
CA ARG A 35 12.27 -5.89 2.55
C ARG A 35 11.98 -5.66 1.08
N LEU A 36 11.20 -4.64 0.72
CA LEU A 36 10.92 -4.29 -0.67
C LEU A 36 12.22 -3.97 -1.44
N ARG A 37 13.09 -3.12 -0.86
CA ARG A 37 14.38 -2.76 -1.47
C ARG A 37 15.26 -3.97 -1.72
N ARG A 38 15.42 -4.84 -0.72
CA ARG A 38 16.19 -6.10 -0.86
C ARG A 38 15.66 -7.00 -1.99
N LEU A 39 14.33 -7.08 -2.13
CA LEU A 39 13.72 -7.86 -3.20
C LEU A 39 13.98 -7.26 -4.59
N ILE A 40 14.04 -5.94 -4.72
CA ILE A 40 14.35 -5.24 -5.98
C ILE A 40 15.84 -5.33 -6.33
N GLU A 41 16.71 -5.25 -5.33
CA GLU A 41 18.18 -5.25 -5.49
C GLU A 41 18.78 -6.64 -5.70
N THR A 42 17.98 -7.71 -5.65
CA THR A 42 18.46 -9.08 -5.86
C THR A 42 18.93 -9.26 -7.31
N PRO A 43 20.20 -9.62 -7.56
CA PRO A 43 20.70 -9.83 -8.92
C PRO A 43 20.09 -11.09 -9.56
N ASP A 44 20.15 -11.15 -10.90
CA ASP A 44 19.82 -12.36 -11.69
C ASP A 44 18.39 -12.91 -11.46
N GLN A 45 17.41 -12.04 -11.26
CA GLN A 45 16.02 -12.44 -11.00
C GLN A 45 15.41 -13.21 -12.17
N ASP A 46 14.87 -14.39 -11.90
CA ASP A 46 14.08 -15.10 -12.88
C ASP A 46 12.65 -14.51 -12.99
N ARG A 47 11.86 -15.04 -13.94
CA ARG A 47 10.49 -14.56 -14.16
C ARG A 47 9.58 -14.74 -12.95
N LEU A 48 9.76 -15.81 -12.17
CA LEU A 48 8.98 -16.07 -10.97
C LEU A 48 9.37 -15.13 -9.85
N ASP A 49 10.65 -14.80 -9.72
CA ASP A 49 11.15 -13.82 -8.77
C ASP A 49 10.58 -12.43 -9.04
N LEU A 50 10.55 -11.98 -10.30
CA LEU A 50 9.90 -10.72 -10.66
C LEU A 50 8.41 -10.70 -10.25
N VAL A 51 7.69 -11.81 -10.42
CA VAL A 51 6.28 -11.92 -9.97
C VAL A 51 6.17 -11.86 -8.44
N ARG A 52 7.13 -12.43 -7.71
CA ARG A 52 7.17 -12.34 -6.24
C ARG A 52 7.43 -10.90 -5.77
N VAL A 53 8.32 -10.17 -6.44
CA VAL A 53 8.55 -8.74 -6.15
C VAL A 53 7.25 -7.96 -6.33
N MET A 54 6.56 -8.13 -7.46
CA MET A 54 5.28 -7.45 -7.73
C MET A 54 4.22 -7.79 -6.67
N ARG A 55 4.06 -9.07 -6.33
CA ARG A 55 3.11 -9.50 -5.28
C ARG A 55 3.42 -8.86 -3.93
N PHE A 56 4.71 -8.81 -3.55
CA PHE A 56 5.11 -8.18 -2.31
C PHE A 56 4.85 -6.67 -2.33
N ALA A 57 5.21 -5.99 -3.42
CA ALA A 57 4.98 -4.55 -3.59
C ALA A 57 3.49 -4.18 -3.48
N PHE A 58 2.60 -4.92 -4.13
CA PHE A 58 1.15 -4.68 -4.03
C PHE A 58 0.60 -4.93 -2.63
N GLY A 59 1.08 -5.97 -1.95
CA GLY A 59 0.73 -6.21 -0.55
C GLY A 59 1.18 -5.08 0.38
N ALA A 60 2.40 -4.57 0.19
CA ALA A 60 2.93 -3.45 0.95
C ALA A 60 2.15 -2.15 0.67
N LEU A 61 1.80 -1.88 -0.59
CA LEU A 61 0.98 -0.73 -0.98
C LEU A 61 -0.40 -0.79 -0.32
N GLY A 62 -1.06 -1.95 -0.34
CA GLY A 62 -2.37 -2.13 0.30
C GLY A 62 -2.34 -1.91 1.81
N GLN A 63 -1.28 -2.35 2.49
CA GLN A 63 -1.08 -2.08 3.93
C GLN A 63 -0.91 -0.58 4.21
N SER A 64 -0.09 0.10 3.41
CA SER A 64 0.11 1.55 3.55
C SER A 64 -1.19 2.33 3.31
N LEU A 65 -1.94 1.95 2.25
CA LEU A 65 -3.22 2.56 1.92
C LEU A 65 -4.24 2.41 3.05
N ALA A 66 -4.31 1.23 3.69
CA ALA A 66 -5.21 1.02 4.83
C ALA A 66 -4.92 2.00 5.99
N GLY A 67 -3.64 2.27 6.30
CA GLY A 67 -3.25 3.26 7.31
C GLY A 67 -3.63 4.69 6.90
N TRP A 68 -3.38 5.05 5.64
CA TRP A 68 -3.79 6.35 5.10
C TRP A 68 -5.31 6.56 5.17
N MET A 69 -6.11 5.54 4.85
CA MET A 69 -7.57 5.62 4.96
C MET A 69 -8.04 5.83 6.40
N GLN A 70 -7.34 5.28 7.41
CA GLN A 70 -7.66 5.56 8.81
C GLN A 70 -7.40 7.02 9.18
N TRP A 71 -6.30 7.60 8.70
CA TRP A 71 -5.98 9.01 8.94
C TRP A 71 -6.99 9.93 8.25
N ILE A 72 -7.25 9.73 6.96
CA ILE A 72 -8.16 10.58 6.16
C ILE A 72 -9.58 10.55 6.72
N ASN A 73 -10.02 9.39 7.22
CA ASN A 73 -11.36 9.23 7.81
C ASN A 73 -11.46 9.73 9.26
N SER A 74 -10.39 10.28 9.84
CA SER A 74 -10.38 10.86 11.18
C SER A 74 -10.33 12.39 11.10
N PRO A 75 -11.45 13.11 11.30
CA PRO A 75 -11.46 14.57 11.33
C PRO A 75 -10.55 15.15 12.42
N GLU A 76 -10.41 14.45 13.56
CA GLU A 76 -9.51 14.85 14.63
C GLU A 76 -8.06 14.93 14.14
N ILE A 77 -7.58 13.87 13.47
CA ILE A 77 -6.22 13.84 12.89
C ILE A 77 -6.11 14.85 11.74
N MET A 78 -7.07 14.87 10.82
CA MET A 78 -6.99 15.77 9.66
C MET A 78 -7.04 17.25 10.04
N SER A 79 -7.70 17.59 11.15
CA SER A 79 -7.76 18.97 11.65
C SER A 79 -6.44 19.47 12.26
N THR A 80 -5.47 18.59 12.55
CA THR A 80 -4.16 19.01 13.05
C THR A 80 -3.24 19.57 11.97
N PHE A 81 -3.56 19.31 10.69
CA PHE A 81 -2.80 19.80 9.55
C PHE A 81 -3.35 21.15 9.06
N THR A 82 -2.44 22.02 8.64
CA THR A 82 -2.78 23.26 7.95
C THR A 82 -3.30 23.00 6.54
N ARG A 83 -3.96 24.00 5.96
CA ARG A 83 -4.42 23.92 4.56
C ARG A 83 -3.28 23.63 3.59
N ASP A 84 -2.14 24.29 3.76
CA ASP A 84 -1.00 24.16 2.85
C ASP A 84 -0.39 22.76 2.94
N GLU A 85 -0.30 22.18 4.15
CA GLU A 85 0.13 20.79 4.34
C GLU A 85 -0.84 19.81 3.68
N LEU A 86 -2.15 20.01 3.84
CA LEU A 86 -3.16 19.18 3.19
C LEU A 86 -3.10 19.28 1.66
N GLU A 87 -2.84 20.45 1.12
CA GLU A 87 -2.67 20.66 -0.32
C GLU A 87 -1.42 19.94 -0.85
N GLU A 88 -0.29 20.03 -0.15
CA GLU A 88 0.94 19.30 -0.50
C GLU A 88 0.74 17.78 -0.44
N MET A 89 0.11 17.28 0.63
CA MET A 89 -0.20 15.87 0.82
C MET A 89 -1.11 15.35 -0.31
N ALA A 90 -2.20 16.08 -0.59
CA ALA A 90 -3.14 15.71 -1.64
C ALA A 90 -2.47 15.69 -3.01
N LYS A 91 -1.68 16.71 -3.35
CA LYS A 91 -0.96 16.80 -4.62
C LYS A 91 0.04 15.65 -4.78
N THR A 92 0.81 15.36 -3.74
CA THR A 92 1.81 14.29 -3.75
C THR A 92 1.16 12.92 -3.92
N ILE A 93 0.10 12.62 -3.17
CA ILE A 93 -0.62 11.34 -3.26
C ILE A 93 -1.29 11.20 -4.63
N ALA A 94 -1.99 12.24 -5.10
CA ALA A 94 -2.66 12.22 -6.39
C ALA A 94 -1.67 11.98 -7.53
N GLY A 95 -0.51 12.66 -7.52
CA GLY A 95 0.52 12.49 -8.55
C GLY A 95 1.16 11.09 -8.55
N MET A 96 1.30 10.44 -7.39
CA MET A 96 1.73 9.04 -7.33
C MET A 96 0.68 8.09 -7.90
N VAL A 97 -0.60 8.32 -7.58
CA VAL A 97 -1.71 7.49 -8.06
C VAL A 97 -1.93 7.66 -9.57
N GLU A 98 -1.81 8.89 -10.09
CA GLU A 98 -1.88 9.18 -11.52
C GLU A 98 -0.84 8.38 -12.30
N GLN A 99 0.45 8.48 -11.93
CA GLN A 99 1.53 7.72 -12.55
C GLN A 99 1.30 6.21 -12.48
N PHE A 100 0.75 5.72 -11.36
CA PHE A 100 0.45 4.31 -11.21
C PHE A 100 -0.68 3.85 -12.14
N ILE A 101 -1.75 4.64 -12.27
CA ILE A 101 -2.88 4.36 -13.18
C ILE A 101 -2.44 4.40 -14.64
N GLU A 102 -1.62 5.38 -15.04
CA GLU A 102 -1.06 5.44 -16.39
C GLU A 102 -0.27 4.17 -16.73
N TYR A 103 0.53 3.68 -15.79
CA TYR A 103 1.27 2.44 -15.96
C TYR A 103 0.36 1.20 -16.02
N ASP A 104 -0.67 1.13 -15.18
CA ASP A 104 -1.66 0.05 -15.19
C ASP A 104 -2.38 -0.05 -16.55
N ILE A 105 -2.82 1.09 -17.09
CA ILE A 105 -3.45 1.16 -18.42
C ILE A 105 -2.49 0.60 -19.47
N LYS A 106 -1.25 1.11 -19.50
CA LYS A 106 -0.22 0.70 -20.48
C LYS A 106 0.04 -0.81 -20.44
N ILE A 107 0.21 -1.39 -19.25
CA ILE A 107 0.50 -2.82 -19.10
C ILE A 107 -0.72 -3.68 -19.43
N THR A 108 -1.92 -3.22 -19.09
CA THR A 108 -3.17 -3.90 -19.43
C THR A 108 -3.40 -3.95 -20.93
N GLU A 109 -3.20 -2.83 -21.63
CA GLU A 109 -3.26 -2.76 -23.09
C GLU A 109 -2.27 -3.73 -23.76
N GLU A 110 -1.02 -3.73 -23.30
CA GLU A 110 0.01 -4.64 -23.80
C GLU A 110 -0.35 -6.11 -23.54
N GLY A 111 -0.92 -6.40 -22.37
CA GLY A 111 -1.43 -7.72 -22.00
C GLY A 111 -2.56 -8.19 -22.93
N MET A 112 -3.54 -7.33 -23.19
CA MET A 112 -4.64 -7.60 -24.12
C MET A 112 -4.11 -7.86 -25.53
N ARG A 113 -3.19 -7.03 -26.02
CA ARG A 113 -2.56 -7.18 -27.34
C ARG A 113 -1.85 -8.52 -27.47
N LYS A 114 -1.06 -8.92 -26.48
CA LYS A 114 -0.38 -10.24 -26.45
C LYS A 114 -1.38 -11.40 -26.41
N GLY A 115 -2.44 -11.27 -25.62
CA GLY A 115 -3.51 -12.27 -25.54
C GLY A 115 -4.21 -12.47 -26.88
N LEU A 116 -4.59 -11.39 -27.56
CA LEU A 116 -5.20 -11.42 -28.89
C LEU A 116 -4.27 -12.01 -29.95
N ALA A 117 -2.98 -11.63 -29.94
CA ALA A 117 -1.98 -12.19 -30.85
C ALA A 117 -1.84 -13.72 -30.66
N LYS A 118 -1.83 -14.20 -29.41
CA LYS A 118 -1.78 -15.63 -29.10
C LYS A 118 -3.02 -16.37 -29.60
N GLN A 119 -4.21 -15.76 -29.49
CA GLN A 119 -5.44 -16.35 -30.03
C GLN A 119 -5.44 -16.42 -31.57
N ARG A 120 -4.93 -15.39 -32.26
CA ARG A 120 -4.80 -15.39 -33.74
C ARG A 120 -3.85 -16.48 -34.22
N ALA A 121 -2.65 -16.58 -33.62
CA ALA A 121 -1.68 -17.61 -33.94
C ALA A 121 -2.23 -19.02 -33.72
N ALA A 122 -3.00 -19.24 -32.64
CA ALA A 122 -3.66 -20.52 -32.39
C ALA A 122 -4.72 -20.86 -33.47
N ARG A 123 -5.48 -19.87 -33.94
CA ARG A 123 -6.48 -20.07 -35.01
C ARG A 123 -5.85 -20.35 -36.38
N GLU A 124 -4.75 -19.68 -36.71
CA GLU A 124 -4.02 -19.89 -37.96
C GLU A 124 -3.29 -21.23 -37.97
N GLY A 125 -2.68 -21.65 -36.85
CA GLY A 125 -2.04 -22.96 -36.71
C GLY A 125 -3.01 -24.15 -36.85
N ILE A 126 -4.28 -23.98 -36.49
CA ILE A 126 -5.34 -24.99 -36.71
C ILE A 126 -5.75 -25.06 -38.19
N ARG A 127 -5.60 -23.97 -38.95
CA ARG A 127 -6.08 -23.85 -40.34
C ARG A 127 -5.18 -24.55 -41.37
N PHE A 128 -3.96 -24.92 -41.01
CA PHE A 128 -3.01 -25.66 -41.86
C PHE A 128 -3.04 -27.19 -41.66
N VAL A 129 -4.05 -27.70 -40.94
CA VAL A 129 -4.27 -29.14 -40.76
C VAL A 129 -5.59 -29.53 -41.43
N ILE A 130 -5.66 -29.40 -42.76
CA ILE A 130 -6.71 -29.99 -43.62
C ILE A 130 -6.06 -30.41 -44.94
#